data_AF-A0A0H4VFQ5-F1
#
_entry.id   AF-A0A0H4VFQ5-F1
#
_cell.length_a   1.000
_cell.length_b   1.000
_cell.length_c   1.000
_cell.angle_alpha   90.00
_cell.angle_beta   90.00
_cell.angle_gamma   90.00
#
_symmetry.space_group_name_H-M   'P 1'
#
loop_
_entity.id
_entity.type
_entity.pdbx_description
1 polymer ?
#
loop_
_entity_poly.entity_id
_entity_poly.type
_entity_poly.pdbx_seq_one_letter_code
_entity_poly.pdbx_strand_id
1 'polypeptide(L)'
;MLFLHLFVAVLFAAGFWLGSELGLGSFDEASGMDWMDYFYFSLINVTTLGLGDIYPTQHLRVLAGIEALTGFALISCSAQLFWKMMAKGEDE
;
A
#
# COMPACT_ATOMS: atom_id res chain seq x y z
N MET A 1 9.80 -2.49 -11.45
CA MET A 1 9.25 -2.73 -10.09
C MET A 1 8.59 -1.49 -9.50
N LEU A 2 9.25 -0.32 -9.45
CA LEU A 2 8.67 0.91 -8.87
C LEU A 2 7.27 1.27 -9.38
N PHE A 3 7.07 1.32 -10.70
CA PHE A 3 5.76 1.64 -11.30
C PHE A 3 4.63 0.72 -10.84
N LEU A 4 4.92 -0.57 -10.60
CA LEU A 4 3.94 -1.52 -10.10
C LEU A 4 3.55 -1.20 -8.65
N HIS A 5 4.50 -0.82 -7.81
CA HIS A 5 4.22 -0.44 -6.42
C HIS A 5 3.38 0.83 -6.36
N LEU A 6 3.71 1.83 -7.19
CA LEU A 6 2.93 3.06 -7.30
C LEU A 6 1.51 2.79 -7.82
N PHE A 7 1.37 1.93 -8.83
CA PHE A 7 0.06 1.56 -9.37
C PHE A 7 -0.80 0.84 -8.33
N VAL A 8 -0.22 -0.09 -7.58
CA VAL A 8 -0.92 -0.79 -6.49
C VAL A 8 -1.31 0.19 -5.37
N ALA A 9 -0.44 1.12 -5.00
CA ALA A 9 -0.77 2.18 -4.04
C ALA A 9 -1.97 3.02 -4.52
N VAL A 10 -1.98 3.48 -5.78
CA VAL A 10 -3.12 4.24 -6.31
C VAL A 10 -4.42 3.41 -6.27
N LEU A 11 -4.35 2.12 -6.57
CA LEU A 11 -5.52 1.23 -6.57
C LEU A 11 -6.08 1.03 -5.17
N PHE A 12 -5.21 0.82 -4.17
CA PHE A 12 -5.65 0.71 -2.77
C PHE A 12 -6.13 2.04 -2.21
N ALA A 13 -5.49 3.17 -2.53
CA ALA A 13 -5.96 4.51 -2.19
C ALA A 13 -7.39 4.75 -2.69
N ALA A 14 -7.67 4.40 -3.96
CA ALA A 14 -9.02 4.44 -4.52
C ALA A 14 -9.99 3.52 -3.76
N GLY A 15 -9.52 2.33 -3.36
CA GLY A 15 -10.28 1.39 -2.54
C GLY A 15 -10.63 1.92 -1.16
N PHE A 16 -9.72 2.62 -0.48
CA PHE A 16 -9.98 3.26 0.80
C PHE A 16 -10.95 4.43 0.68
N TRP A 17 -10.78 5.26 -0.34
CA TRP A 17 -11.70 6.36 -0.61
C TRP A 17 -13.12 5.82 -0.85
N LEU A 18 -13.29 4.84 -1.74
CA LEU A 18 -14.59 4.19 -1.98
C LEU A 18 -15.13 3.48 -0.73
N GLY A 19 -14.29 2.80 0.04
CA GLY A 19 -14.70 2.15 1.27
C GLY A 19 -15.17 3.13 2.34
N SER A 20 -14.56 4.32 2.38
CA SER A 20 -14.97 5.44 3.24
C SER A 20 -16.35 5.97 2.84
N GLU A 21 -16.56 6.22 1.54
CA GLU A 21 -17.84 6.70 0.99
C GLU A 21 -18.99 5.68 1.19
N LEU A 22 -18.68 4.38 1.15
CA LEU A 22 -19.63 3.30 1.41
C LEU A 22 -19.93 3.09 2.91
N GLY A 23 -19.28 3.83 3.81
CA GLY A 23 -19.49 3.72 5.25
C GLY A 23 -18.88 2.45 5.88
N LEU A 24 -17.88 1.83 5.24
CA LEU A 24 -17.17 0.66 5.79
C LEU A 24 -16.22 1.05 6.92
N GLY A 25 -15.88 2.33 7.02
CA GLY A 25 -15.06 2.91 8.06
C GLY A 25 -14.70 4.34 7.72
N SER A 26 -13.98 4.98 8.62
CA SER A 26 -13.35 6.29 8.40
C SER A 26 -11.86 6.22 8.69
N PHE A 27 -11.16 7.31 8.43
CA PHE A 27 -9.84 7.56 8.96
C PHE A 27 -9.97 8.55 10.11
N ASP A 28 -9.15 8.36 11.14
CA ASP A 28 -9.09 9.25 12.31
C ASP A 28 -7.93 10.22 12.07
N GLU A 29 -8.25 11.37 11.46
CA GLU A 29 -7.29 12.43 11.14
C GLU A 29 -7.83 13.78 11.63
N ALA A 30 -6.92 14.63 12.13
CA ALA A 30 -7.28 15.88 12.81
C ALA A 30 -7.93 16.95 11.90
N SER A 31 -7.76 16.87 10.58
CA SER A 31 -8.21 17.90 9.61
C SER A 31 -9.18 17.41 8.53
N GLY A 32 -9.58 16.14 8.56
CA GLY A 32 -10.30 15.49 7.46
C GLY A 32 -9.37 15.04 6.34
N MET A 33 -9.78 14.01 5.59
CA MET A 33 -8.96 13.37 4.55
C MET A 33 -9.20 14.01 3.18
N ASP A 34 -8.12 14.39 2.49
CA ASP A 34 -8.09 14.64 1.06
C ASP A 34 -7.63 13.39 0.29
N TRP A 35 -7.80 13.38 -1.04
CA TRP A 35 -7.30 12.32 -1.92
C TRP A 35 -5.81 12.02 -1.71
N MET A 36 -5.01 13.06 -1.45
CA MET A 36 -3.57 12.90 -1.21
C MET A 36 -3.29 12.11 0.08
N ASP A 37 -4.15 12.24 1.10
CA ASP A 37 -3.98 11.56 2.39
C ASP A 37 -4.29 10.06 2.25
N TYR A 38 -5.31 9.70 1.46
CA TYR A 38 -5.56 8.30 1.07
C TYR A 38 -4.38 7.70 0.31
N PHE A 39 -3.80 8.45 -0.63
CA PHE A 39 -2.63 8.00 -1.39
C PHE A 39 -1.39 7.86 -0.51
N TYR A 40 -1.14 8.83 0.36
CA TYR A 40 -0.04 8.82 1.31
C TYR A 40 -0.15 7.62 2.26
N PHE A 41 -1.31 7.42 2.89
CA PHE A 41 -1.58 6.26 3.74
C PHE A 41 -1.29 4.94 3.00
N SER A 42 -1.86 4.78 1.81
CA SER A 42 -1.68 3.59 0.99
C SER A 42 -0.22 3.35 0.62
N LEU A 43 0.53 4.41 0.26
CA LEU A 43 1.93 4.32 -0.10
C LEU A 43 2.81 3.85 1.08
N ILE A 44 2.57 4.38 2.28
CA ILE A 44 3.30 3.99 3.49
C ILE A 44 2.95 2.55 3.89
N ASN A 45 1.70 2.15 3.70
CA ASN A 45 1.23 0.83 4.10
C ASN A 45 1.67 -0.27 3.10
N VAL A 46 1.63 -0.01 1.79
CA VAL A 46 2.15 -0.93 0.75
C VAL A 46 3.68 -1.07 0.81
N THR A 47 4.38 -0.05 1.31
CA THR A 47 5.83 -0.14 1.57
C THR A 47 6.13 -0.78 2.92
N THR A 48 5.10 -1.18 3.68
CA THR A 48 5.20 -1.78 5.02
C THR A 48 5.87 -0.88 6.07
N LEU A 49 5.95 0.42 5.82
CA LEU A 49 6.59 1.39 6.71
C LEU A 49 5.71 1.70 7.94
N GLY A 50 4.41 1.90 7.72
CA GLY A 50 3.40 2.07 8.79
C GLY A 50 3.67 3.22 9.78
N LEU A 51 3.78 4.47 9.32
CA LEU A 51 4.09 5.64 10.16
C LEU A 51 3.05 5.92 11.26
N GLY A 52 1.78 5.54 11.06
CA GLY A 52 0.75 5.57 12.10
C GLY A 52 0.18 6.95 12.43
N ASP A 53 0.51 7.97 11.63
CA ASP A 53 -0.09 9.30 11.64
C ASP A 53 -1.53 9.31 11.12
N ILE A 54 -1.81 8.50 10.10
CA ILE A 54 -3.15 8.22 9.60
C ILE A 54 -3.44 6.74 9.84
N TYR A 55 -4.60 6.43 10.45
CA TYR A 55 -5.01 5.05 10.67
C TYR A 55 -6.48 4.80 10.31
N PRO A 56 -6.77 3.65 9.67
CA PRO A 56 -8.13 3.28 9.29
C PRO A 56 -8.89 2.77 10.51
N THR A 57 -10.20 3.01 10.50
CA THR A 57 -11.12 2.55 11.54
C THR A 57 -12.10 1.50 11.00
N GLN A 58 -12.78 0.81 11.91
CA GLN A 58 -13.82 -0.18 11.59
C GLN A 58 -13.34 -1.24 10.59
N HIS A 59 -14.06 -1.47 9.48
CA HIS A 59 -13.77 -2.54 8.53
C HIS A 59 -12.59 -2.22 7.61
N LEU A 60 -12.23 -0.94 7.45
CA LEU A 60 -11.06 -0.52 6.65
C LEU A 60 -9.74 -1.04 7.23
N ARG A 61 -9.70 -1.40 8.52
CA ARG A 61 -8.55 -2.06 9.16
C ARG A 61 -8.18 -3.38 8.48
N VAL A 62 -9.17 -4.14 8.02
CA VAL A 62 -8.95 -5.40 7.30
C VAL A 62 -8.33 -5.11 5.94
N LEU A 63 -8.83 -4.10 5.23
CA LEU A 63 -8.30 -3.69 3.93
C LEU A 63 -6.84 -3.22 4.04
N ALA A 64 -6.51 -2.46 5.08
CA ALA A 64 -5.13 -2.07 5.36
C ALA A 64 -4.22 -3.26 5.69
N GLY A 65 -4.72 -4.26 6.43
CA GLY A 65 -3.96 -5.49 6.65
C GLY A 65 -3.67 -6.26 5.35
N ILE A 66 -4.65 -6.33 4.45
CA ILE A 66 -4.49 -6.98 3.13
C ILE A 66 -3.49 -6.20 2.26
N GLU A 67 -3.55 -4.87 2.28
CA GLU A 67 -2.61 -4.02 1.57
C GLU A 67 -1.17 -4.23 2.06
N ALA A 68 -0.94 -4.23 3.37
CA ALA A 68 0.38 -4.47 3.95
C ALA A 68 0.95 -5.84 3.54
N LEU A 69 0.12 -6.89 3.55
CA LEU A 69 0.51 -8.22 3.10
C LEU A 69 0.84 -8.24 1.59
N THR A 70 0.05 -7.53 0.80
CA THR A 70 0.28 -7.40 -0.66
C THR A 70 1.61 -6.68 -0.92
N GLY A 71 1.86 -5.59 -0.20
CA GLY A 71 3.11 -4.83 -0.24
C GLY A 71 4.33 -5.69 0.10
N PHE A 72 4.27 -6.43 1.20
CA PHE A 72 5.31 -7.36 1.60
C PHE A 72 5.62 -8.40 0.50
N ALA A 73 4.59 -8.98 -0.12
CA ALA A 73 4.76 -9.94 -1.20
C ALA A 73 5.39 -9.32 -2.46
N LEU A 74 5.00 -8.09 -2.82
CA LEU A 74 5.55 -7.35 -3.97
C LEU A 74 7.02 -6.99 -3.77
N ILE A 75 7.40 -6.52 -2.57
CA ILE A 75 8.79 -6.24 -2.22
C ILE A 75 9.62 -7.53 -2.29
N SER A 76 9.12 -8.62 -1.70
CA SER A 76 9.80 -9.92 -1.71
C SER A 76 10.02 -10.45 -3.13
N CYS A 77 8.98 -10.40 -3.97
CA CYS A 77 9.07 -10.80 -5.37
C CYS A 77 10.04 -9.91 -6.16
N SER A 78 10.05 -8.61 -5.89
CA SER A 78 10.97 -7.66 -6.54
C SER A 78 12.43 -7.97 -6.21
N ALA A 79 12.73 -8.27 -4.94
CA ALA A 79 14.06 -8.68 -4.50
C ALA A 79 14.50 -9.99 -5.16
N GLN A 80 13.60 -10.99 -5.23
CA GLN A 80 13.88 -12.27 -5.89
C GLN A 80 14.14 -12.12 -7.39
N LEU A 81 13.37 -11.29 -8.08
CA LEU A 81 13.55 -11.01 -9.50
C LEU A 81 14.86 -10.25 -9.75
N PHE A 82 15.20 -9.28 -8.89
CA PHE A 82 16.49 -8.60 -8.94
C PHE A 82 17.65 -9.59 -8.78
N TRP A 83 17.59 -10.48 -7.79
CA TRP A 83 18.59 -11.53 -7.60
C TRP A 83 18.73 -12.43 -8.83
N LYS A 84 17.61 -12.90 -9.40
CA LYS A 84 17.62 -13.73 -10.61
C LYS A 84 18.25 -13.03 -11.81
N MET A 85 18.02 -11.73 -11.97
CA MET A 85 18.64 -10.94 -13.06
C MET A 85 20.15 -10.81 -12.88
N MET A 86 20.62 -10.61 -11.64
CA MET A 86 22.06 -10.52 -11.35
C MET A 86 22.76 -11.87 -11.56
N ALA A 87 22.22 -12.95 -10.97
CA ALA A 87 22.79 -14.29 -11.09
C ALA A 87 22.86 -14.78 -12.55
N LYS A 88 21.85 -14.44 -13.37
CA LYS A 88 21.81 -14.74 -14.81
C LYS A 88 22.95 -14.07 -15.59
N GLY A 89 23.45 -12.92 -15.14
CA GLY A 89 24.56 -12.21 -15.78
C GLY A 89 25.95 -12.69 -15.38
N GLU A 90 26.06 -13.58 -14.39
CA GLU A 90 27.32 -14.22 -13.98
C GLU A 90 27.55 -15.57 -14.67
N ASP A 91 26.52 -16.14 -15.30
CA ASP A 91 26.56 -17.41 -16.03
C ASP A 91 26.83 -17.25 -17.56
N GLU A 92 27.06 -16.02 -18.04
CA GLU A 92 27.50 -15.68 -19.41
C GLU A 92 28.92 -15.08 -19.43
#